data_AF-A0A1B6H9K7-F1
#
_entry.id   AF-A0A1B6H9K7-F1
#
_cell.length_a   1.000
_cell.length_b   1.000
_cell.length_c   1.000
_cell.angle_alpha   90.00
_cell.angle_beta   90.00
_cell.angle_gamma   90.00
#
_symmetry.space_group_name_H-M   'P 1'
#
loop_
_entity.id
_entity.type
_entity.pdbx_description
1 polymer ?
#
loop_
_entity_poly.entity_id
_entity_poly.type
_entity_poly.pdbx_seq_one_letter_code
_entity_poly.pdbx_strand_id
1 'polypeptide(L)'
;EKLCTNCSKNIFSTPNDCEEESHDDDLFTLPTETETQLQKEEAIDSLNSSLTDIGCSPLKLHALNENSKIGYAQNKLEKLHQNVKKEIETVLDVQLPPKIPKLQKTAEQKADEMDLLVENIKSEVNKLSSKKKIQLLTIPASLNWSRTKIKDAFEVSDYSARQAQKLYKEKGLLAE
;
A
#
# COMPACT_ATOMS: atom_id res chain seq x y z
N GLU A 1 16.51 47.34 -30.99
CA GLU A 1 15.85 46.02 -30.86
C GLU A 1 16.61 45.18 -29.84
N LYS A 2 15.93 44.36 -29.03
CA LYS A 2 16.59 43.46 -28.06
C LYS A 2 16.46 42.02 -28.57
N LEU A 3 17.59 41.37 -28.81
CA LEU A 3 17.66 39.96 -29.21
C LEU A 3 17.32 39.04 -28.03
N CYS A 4 16.75 37.87 -28.33
CA CYS A 4 16.37 36.88 -27.32
C CYS A 4 17.59 36.11 -26.77
N THR A 5 17.42 35.53 -25.58
CA THR A 5 18.44 34.78 -24.81
C THR A 5 19.00 33.55 -25.53
N ASN A 6 18.36 33.07 -26.58
CA ASN A 6 18.86 31.96 -27.40
C ASN A 6 19.79 32.47 -28.52
N CYS A 7 19.49 33.64 -29.09
CA CYS A 7 20.31 34.25 -30.14
C CYS A 7 21.61 34.87 -29.58
N SER A 8 21.66 35.21 -28.28
CA SER A 8 22.88 35.72 -27.64
C SER A 8 23.93 34.64 -27.37
N LYS A 9 23.50 33.39 -27.21
CA LYS A 9 24.39 32.26 -26.90
C LYS A 9 25.13 31.76 -28.14
N ASN A 10 24.55 31.92 -29.31
CA ASN A 10 25.07 31.36 -30.56
C ASN A 10 26.18 32.21 -31.22
N ILE A 11 26.50 33.39 -30.67
CA ILE A 11 27.55 34.29 -31.21
C ILE A 11 28.94 33.96 -30.63
N PHE A 12 29.01 33.20 -29.53
CA PHE A 12 30.27 32.89 -28.83
C PHE A 12 30.84 31.50 -29.10
N SER A 13 30.28 30.74 -30.04
CA SER A 13 30.76 29.40 -30.37
C SER A 13 31.32 29.37 -31.80
N THR A 14 32.46 30.03 -32.00
CA THR A 14 33.35 29.74 -33.13
C THR A 14 34.23 28.54 -32.76
N PRO A 15 34.37 27.52 -33.62
CA PRO A 15 35.34 26.45 -33.39
C PRO A 15 36.73 27.00 -33.72
N ASN A 16 37.65 26.90 -32.76
CA ASN A 16 39.07 27.10 -33.01
C ASN A 16 39.70 25.70 -33.01
N ASP A 17 40.09 25.24 -34.19
CA ASP A 17 40.91 24.03 -34.38
C ASP A 17 42.28 24.23 -33.72
N CYS A 18 42.79 23.20 -33.03
CA CYS A 18 44.22 22.89 -32.85
C CYS A 18 44.34 21.45 -32.29
N GLU A 19 45.18 20.66 -32.94
CA GLU A 19 45.46 19.23 -32.74
C GLU A 19 46.28 18.91 -31.48
N GLU A 20 46.22 17.64 -31.03
CA GLU A 20 47.37 16.73 -30.72
C GLU A 20 47.10 15.70 -29.59
N GLU A 21 47.06 14.44 -30.04
CA GLU A 21 47.61 13.16 -29.50
C GLU A 21 47.58 12.74 -28.01
N SER A 22 46.99 11.54 -27.82
CA SER A 22 47.44 10.38 -27.00
C SER A 22 47.45 10.45 -25.46
N HIS A 23 46.63 9.59 -24.82
CA HIS A 23 47.12 8.45 -24.01
C HIS A 23 45.99 7.62 -23.37
N ASP A 24 46.33 6.36 -23.12
CA ASP A 24 45.49 5.18 -22.89
C ASP A 24 44.76 5.10 -21.53
N ASP A 25 43.66 4.35 -21.59
CA ASP A 25 43.04 3.44 -20.62
C ASP A 25 42.49 3.93 -19.25
N ASP A 26 41.25 3.48 -19.02
CA ASP A 26 40.48 3.39 -17.76
C ASP A 26 39.93 4.68 -17.14
N LEU A 27 39.13 5.41 -17.93
CA LEU A 27 38.15 6.35 -17.38
C LEU A 27 36.87 5.60 -16.98
N PHE A 28 36.74 5.34 -15.67
CA PHE A 28 35.49 5.00 -14.98
C PHE A 28 34.36 5.92 -15.50
N THR A 29 33.58 5.43 -16.47
CA THR A 29 32.47 6.19 -17.04
C THR A 29 31.29 6.03 -16.09
N LEU A 30 31.22 6.91 -15.09
CA LEU A 30 29.97 7.12 -14.36
C LEU A 30 28.91 7.54 -15.40
N PRO A 31 27.78 6.82 -15.52
CA PRO A 31 26.75 7.19 -16.48
C PRO A 31 26.35 8.63 -16.20
N THR A 32 26.56 9.49 -17.18
CA THR A 32 26.33 10.92 -17.06
C THR A 32 24.83 11.13 -16.89
N GLU A 33 24.39 12.14 -16.11
CA GLU A 33 22.97 12.38 -15.81
C GLU A 33 22.05 12.41 -17.05
N THR A 34 22.63 12.74 -18.21
CA THR A 34 22.04 12.68 -19.56
C THR A 34 21.63 11.28 -20.02
N GLU A 35 22.42 10.24 -19.74
CA GLU A 35 22.08 8.85 -20.09
C GLU A 35 20.85 8.37 -19.31
N THR A 36 20.75 8.73 -18.02
CA THR A 36 19.58 8.43 -17.20
C THR A 36 18.31 9.18 -17.60
N GLN A 37 18.42 10.33 -18.29
CA GLN A 37 17.26 11.05 -18.82
C GLN A 37 16.79 10.46 -20.16
N LEU A 38 17.71 10.15 -21.07
CA LEU A 38 17.42 9.47 -22.34
C LEU A 38 16.75 8.10 -22.11
N GLN A 39 17.27 7.30 -21.18
CA GLN A 39 16.67 6.01 -20.82
C GLN A 39 15.24 6.15 -20.27
N LYS A 40 14.94 7.26 -19.57
CA LYS A 40 13.59 7.52 -19.08
C LYS A 40 12.65 7.90 -20.22
N GLU A 41 13.09 8.73 -21.16
CA GLU A 41 12.31 9.13 -22.34
C GLU A 41 11.97 7.92 -23.21
N GLU A 42 12.96 7.08 -23.52
CA GLU A 42 12.75 5.83 -24.26
C GLU A 42 11.77 4.88 -23.55
N ALA A 43 11.90 4.74 -22.22
CA ALA A 43 10.99 3.92 -21.42
C ALA A 43 9.54 4.48 -21.43
N ILE A 44 9.38 5.80 -21.44
CA ILE A 44 8.07 6.46 -21.50
C ILE A 44 7.42 6.23 -22.86
N ASP A 45 8.16 6.36 -23.95
CA ASP A 45 7.62 6.19 -25.30
C ASP A 45 7.21 4.74 -25.58
N SER A 46 8.03 3.78 -25.14
CA SER A 46 7.70 2.36 -25.21
C SER A 46 6.44 2.01 -24.41
N LEU A 47 6.35 2.52 -23.17
CA LEU A 47 5.18 2.30 -22.33
C LEU A 47 3.93 2.98 -22.89
N ASN A 48 4.05 4.21 -23.39
CA ASN A 48 2.93 4.94 -23.97
C ASN A 48 2.38 4.27 -25.22
N SER A 49 3.24 3.69 -26.06
CA SER A 49 2.84 2.89 -27.23
C SER A 49 2.02 1.68 -26.80
N SER A 50 2.51 0.94 -25.80
CA SER A 50 1.78 -0.22 -25.24
C SER A 50 0.44 0.20 -24.61
N LEU A 51 0.40 1.35 -23.92
CA LEU A 51 -0.83 1.87 -23.34
C LEU A 51 -1.86 2.20 -24.41
N THR A 52 -1.45 2.82 -25.51
CA THR A 52 -2.37 3.17 -26.60
C THR A 52 -2.92 1.93 -27.30
N ASP A 53 -2.12 0.87 -27.46
CA ASP A 53 -2.57 -0.39 -28.04
C ASP A 53 -3.66 -1.07 -27.19
N ILE A 54 -3.57 -0.95 -25.87
CA ILE A 54 -4.57 -1.44 -24.89
C ILE A 54 -5.73 -0.43 -24.69
N GLY A 55 -5.81 0.62 -25.52
CA GLY A 55 -6.86 1.65 -25.43
C GLY A 55 -6.77 2.55 -24.19
N CYS A 56 -5.62 2.62 -23.53
CA CYS A 56 -5.35 3.52 -22.43
C CYS A 56 -4.73 4.84 -22.91
N SER A 57 -4.92 5.91 -22.14
CA SER A 57 -4.26 7.19 -22.43
C SER A 57 -2.74 7.12 -22.18
N PRO A 58 -1.92 7.90 -22.90
CA PRO A 58 -0.50 8.08 -22.57
C PRO A 58 -0.26 8.71 -21.18
N LEU A 59 0.92 8.49 -20.61
CA LEU A 59 1.41 9.16 -19.41
C LEU A 59 1.78 10.61 -19.72
N LYS A 60 1.33 11.54 -18.88
CA LYS A 60 1.65 12.97 -19.00
C LYS A 60 2.47 13.39 -17.79
N LEU A 61 3.76 13.69 -18.00
CA LEU A 61 4.69 14.00 -16.91
C LEU A 61 4.87 15.49 -16.65
N HIS A 62 4.65 16.34 -17.66
CA HIS A 62 4.98 17.77 -17.63
C HIS A 62 4.15 18.63 -16.65
N ALA A 63 3.18 18.07 -15.92
CA ALA A 63 2.29 18.80 -15.01
C ALA A 63 2.08 18.13 -13.64
N LEU A 64 2.91 17.15 -13.26
CA LEU A 64 2.73 16.40 -12.02
C LEU A 64 3.57 16.96 -10.88
N ASN A 65 2.91 17.48 -9.84
CA ASN A 65 3.54 17.81 -8.56
C ASN A 65 4.06 16.54 -7.90
N GLU A 66 5.17 16.60 -7.15
CA GLU A 66 5.76 15.41 -6.48
C GLU A 66 4.74 14.66 -5.61
N ASN A 67 3.94 15.38 -4.84
CA ASN A 67 2.90 14.81 -3.97
C ASN A 67 1.76 14.10 -4.76
N SER A 68 1.61 14.41 -6.04
CA SER A 68 0.55 13.86 -6.90
C SER A 68 1.01 12.67 -7.75
N LYS A 69 2.34 12.43 -7.86
CA LYS A 69 2.90 11.37 -8.71
C LYS A 69 2.40 9.98 -8.30
N ILE A 70 2.34 9.72 -6.99
CA ILE A 70 1.87 8.43 -6.45
C ILE A 70 0.40 8.20 -6.80
N GLY A 71 -0.47 9.19 -6.51
CA GLY A 71 -1.90 9.08 -6.83
C GLY A 71 -2.17 8.97 -8.32
N TYR A 72 -1.42 9.72 -9.14
CA TYR A 72 -1.51 9.61 -10.60
C TYR A 72 -1.14 8.21 -11.10
N ALA A 73 -0.03 7.64 -10.60
CA ALA A 73 0.40 6.30 -10.95
C ALA A 73 -0.63 5.24 -10.53
N GLN A 74 -1.17 5.35 -9.31
CA GLN A 74 -2.22 4.44 -8.81
C GLN A 74 -3.47 4.49 -9.68
N ASN A 75 -3.97 5.69 -9.98
CA ASN A 75 -5.14 5.87 -10.84
C ASN A 75 -4.90 5.33 -12.27
N LYS A 76 -3.67 5.44 -12.77
CA LYS A 76 -3.31 4.92 -14.09
C LYS A 76 -3.33 3.40 -14.12
N LEU A 77 -2.72 2.76 -13.11
CA LEU A 77 -2.71 1.31 -12.96
C LEU A 77 -4.13 0.76 -12.81
N GLU A 78 -5.00 1.44 -12.07
CA GLU A 78 -6.39 1.03 -11.90
C GLU A 78 -7.16 1.06 -13.22
N LYS A 79 -7.02 2.13 -14.01
CA LYS A 79 -7.65 2.22 -15.34
C LYS A 79 -7.13 1.15 -16.29
N LEU A 80 -5.82 0.91 -16.30
CA LEU A 80 -5.21 -0.15 -17.10
C LEU A 80 -5.77 -1.52 -16.69
N HIS A 81 -5.82 -1.80 -15.39
CA HIS A 81 -6.38 -3.05 -14.87
C HIS A 81 -7.84 -3.24 -15.30
N GLN A 82 -8.65 -2.19 -15.23
CA GLN A 82 -10.05 -2.23 -15.66
C GLN A 82 -10.21 -2.45 -17.17
N ASN A 83 -9.38 -1.81 -18.00
CA ASN A 83 -9.43 -1.99 -19.45
C ASN A 83 -9.02 -3.40 -19.86
N VAL A 84 -7.89 -3.90 -19.35
CA VAL A 84 -7.43 -5.28 -19.61
C VAL A 84 -8.44 -6.30 -19.09
N LYS A 85 -9.04 -6.06 -17.92
CA LYS A 85 -10.12 -6.91 -17.40
C LYS A 85 -11.28 -7.01 -18.38
N LYS A 86 -11.76 -5.88 -18.91
CA LYS A 86 -12.86 -5.86 -19.89
C LYS A 86 -12.52 -6.60 -21.17
N GLU A 87 -11.31 -6.45 -21.69
CA GLU A 87 -10.85 -7.21 -22.87
C GLU A 87 -10.85 -8.72 -22.61
N ILE A 88 -10.31 -9.15 -21.47
CA ILE A 88 -10.30 -10.56 -21.08
C ILE A 88 -11.72 -11.10 -20.92
N GLU A 89 -12.61 -10.36 -20.25
CA GLU A 89 -14.03 -10.72 -20.09
C GLU A 89 -14.72 -10.87 -21.46
N THR A 90 -14.40 -9.97 -22.40
CA THR A 90 -14.97 -9.99 -23.76
C THR A 90 -14.47 -11.19 -24.56
N VAL A 91 -13.17 -11.51 -24.48
CA VAL A 91 -12.58 -12.65 -25.21
C VAL A 91 -13.02 -13.99 -24.64
N LEU A 92 -13.19 -14.09 -23.31
CA LEU A 92 -13.57 -15.33 -22.63
C LEU A 92 -15.09 -15.51 -22.47
N ASP A 93 -15.90 -14.49 -22.77
CA ASP A 93 -17.35 -14.45 -22.55
C ASP A 93 -17.74 -14.79 -21.10
N VAL A 94 -16.98 -14.26 -20.14
CA VAL A 94 -17.18 -14.49 -18.70
C VAL A 94 -17.11 -13.16 -17.97
N GLN A 95 -18.02 -12.95 -17.01
CA GLN A 95 -17.90 -11.85 -16.06
C GLN A 95 -16.89 -12.22 -14.97
N LEU A 96 -15.74 -11.53 -14.93
CA LEU A 96 -14.76 -11.70 -13.87
C LEU A 96 -15.25 -10.94 -12.63
N PRO A 97 -15.30 -11.57 -11.45
CA PRO A 97 -15.61 -10.84 -10.22
C PRO A 97 -14.55 -9.75 -9.99
N PRO A 98 -14.92 -8.62 -9.35
CA PRO A 98 -13.94 -7.62 -8.96
C PRO A 98 -12.87 -8.29 -8.10
N LYS A 99 -11.59 -8.08 -8.45
CA LYS A 99 -10.47 -8.51 -7.63
C LYS A 99 -10.43 -7.59 -6.41
N ILE A 100 -11.22 -7.95 -5.38
CA ILE A 100 -11.25 -7.24 -4.10
C ILE A 100 -9.79 -7.09 -3.66
N PRO A 101 -9.31 -5.86 -3.39
CA PRO A 101 -7.97 -5.67 -2.86
C PRO A 101 -7.84 -6.54 -1.62
N LYS A 102 -6.77 -7.35 -1.53
CA LYS A 102 -6.53 -8.30 -0.42
C LYS A 102 -6.74 -7.69 0.98
N LEU A 103 -6.66 -6.36 1.09
CA LEU A 103 -6.90 -5.58 2.30
C LEU A 103 -8.32 -5.73 2.90
N GLN A 104 -9.39 -5.77 2.09
CA GLN A 104 -10.76 -5.91 2.60
C GLN A 104 -11.04 -7.34 3.08
N LYS A 105 -10.58 -8.36 2.34
CA LYS A 105 -10.64 -9.76 2.79
C LYS A 105 -9.96 -9.96 4.14
N THR A 106 -8.81 -9.33 4.39
CA THR A 106 -8.14 -9.49 5.69
C THR A 106 -8.86 -8.81 6.85
N ALA A 107 -9.61 -7.73 6.63
CA ALA A 107 -10.30 -7.03 7.72
C ALA A 107 -11.59 -7.75 8.11
N GLU A 108 -12.38 -8.17 7.11
CA GLU A 108 -13.59 -8.98 7.30
C GLU A 108 -13.24 -10.34 7.91
N GLN A 109 -12.25 -11.06 7.35
CA GLN A 109 -11.80 -12.34 7.94
C GLN A 109 -11.30 -12.19 9.37
N LYS A 110 -10.55 -11.13 9.68
CA LYS A 110 -10.09 -10.88 11.06
C LYS A 110 -11.24 -10.56 12.01
N ALA A 111 -12.30 -9.91 11.53
CA ALA A 111 -13.50 -9.67 12.32
C ALA A 111 -14.24 -10.98 12.60
N ASP A 112 -14.44 -11.81 11.56
CA ASP A 112 -15.06 -13.13 11.69
C ASP A 112 -14.27 -14.05 12.64
N GLU A 113 -12.93 -14.05 12.54
CA GLU A 113 -12.05 -14.79 13.44
C GLU A 113 -12.16 -14.30 14.90
N MET A 114 -12.30 -12.98 15.09
CA MET A 114 -12.49 -12.40 16.42
C MET A 114 -13.83 -12.80 17.03
N ASP A 115 -14.90 -12.78 16.24
CA ASP A 115 -16.24 -13.20 16.68
C ASP A 115 -16.24 -14.69 17.04
N LEU A 116 -15.60 -15.54 16.23
CA LEU A 116 -15.42 -16.96 16.53
C LEU A 116 -14.64 -17.16 17.85
N LEU A 117 -13.60 -16.37 18.09
CA LEU A 117 -12.83 -16.43 19.33
C LEU A 117 -13.69 -16.03 20.54
N VAL A 118 -14.52 -15.00 20.42
CA VAL A 118 -15.45 -14.57 21.48
C VAL A 118 -16.45 -15.68 21.80
N GLU A 119 -17.04 -16.32 20.80
CA GLU A 119 -17.97 -17.44 20.98
C GLU A 119 -17.29 -18.65 21.64
N ASN A 120 -16.07 -19.00 21.22
CA ASN A 120 -15.29 -20.07 21.84
C ASN A 120 -15.02 -19.78 23.31
N ILE A 121 -14.57 -18.57 23.65
CA ILE A 121 -14.34 -18.15 25.03
C ILE A 121 -15.66 -18.19 25.82
N LYS A 122 -16.77 -17.72 25.25
CA LYS A 122 -18.08 -17.74 25.91
C LYS A 122 -18.51 -19.17 26.24
N SER A 123 -18.32 -20.10 25.31
CA SER A 123 -18.64 -21.52 25.52
C SER A 123 -17.80 -22.14 26.65
N GLU A 124 -16.53 -21.76 26.79
CA GLU A 124 -15.64 -22.25 27.84
C GLU A 124 -15.89 -21.57 29.19
N VAL A 125 -16.11 -20.25 29.21
CA VAL A 125 -16.49 -19.51 30.42
C VAL A 125 -17.67 -20.20 31.09
N ASN A 126 -18.70 -20.59 30.34
CA ASN A 126 -19.89 -21.24 30.91
C ASN A 126 -19.63 -22.58 31.61
N LYS A 127 -18.59 -23.32 31.20
CA LYS A 127 -18.22 -24.63 31.77
C LYS A 127 -17.32 -24.52 33.01
N LEU A 128 -16.68 -23.37 33.23
CA LEU A 128 -15.63 -23.20 34.22
C LEU A 128 -16.14 -22.78 35.61
N SER A 129 -15.32 -23.03 36.62
CA SER A 129 -15.53 -22.52 37.99
C SER A 129 -15.33 -21.01 38.08
N SER A 130 -15.90 -20.36 39.09
CA SER A 130 -15.86 -18.89 39.24
C SER A 130 -14.45 -18.29 39.19
N LYS A 131 -13.46 -18.97 39.76
CA LYS A 131 -12.05 -18.52 39.70
C LYS A 131 -11.51 -18.56 38.27
N LYS A 132 -11.67 -19.70 37.59
CA LYS A 132 -11.22 -19.89 36.20
C LYS A 132 -11.97 -18.99 35.20
N LYS A 133 -13.25 -18.71 35.46
CA LYS A 133 -14.03 -17.70 34.71
C LYS A 133 -13.35 -16.33 34.74
N ILE A 134 -12.98 -15.85 35.93
CA ILE A 134 -12.31 -14.54 36.07
C ILE A 134 -10.96 -14.52 35.36
N GLN A 135 -10.20 -15.61 35.40
CA GLN A 135 -8.94 -15.74 34.65
C GLN A 135 -9.18 -15.63 33.15
N LEU A 136 -10.14 -16.38 32.60
CA LEU A 136 -10.42 -16.39 31.17
C LEU A 136 -10.96 -15.04 30.66
N LEU A 137 -11.74 -14.34 31.49
CA LEU A 137 -12.24 -12.99 31.21
C LEU A 137 -11.13 -11.91 31.20
N THR A 138 -9.88 -12.23 31.56
CA THR A 138 -8.75 -11.31 31.35
C THR A 138 -8.42 -11.13 29.86
N ILE A 139 -8.79 -12.08 28.99
CA ILE A 139 -8.59 -11.97 27.53
C ILE A 139 -9.38 -10.78 26.95
N PRO A 140 -10.71 -10.67 27.10
CA PRO A 140 -11.41 -9.48 26.62
C PRO A 140 -10.99 -8.21 27.38
N ALA A 141 -10.52 -8.32 28.63
CA ALA A 141 -9.97 -7.17 29.35
C ALA A 141 -8.68 -6.62 28.72
N SER A 142 -7.82 -7.46 28.14
CA SER A 142 -6.61 -7.03 27.44
C SER A 142 -6.90 -6.33 26.11
N LEU A 143 -8.03 -6.65 25.49
CA LEU A 143 -8.55 -5.98 24.30
C LEU A 143 -9.19 -4.62 24.61
N ASN A 144 -9.03 -4.10 25.83
CA ASN A 144 -9.62 -2.85 26.31
C ASN A 144 -11.15 -2.84 26.27
N TRP A 145 -11.80 -4.01 26.39
CA TRP A 145 -13.26 -4.03 26.47
C TRP A 145 -13.74 -3.41 27.77
N SER A 146 -14.80 -2.60 27.67
CA SER A 146 -15.44 -2.03 28.84
C SER A 146 -16.06 -3.12 29.70
N ARG A 147 -16.21 -2.85 31.00
CA ARG A 147 -16.83 -3.80 31.93
C ARG A 147 -18.24 -4.18 31.49
N THR A 148 -19.01 -3.20 31.01
CA THR A 148 -20.37 -3.41 30.49
C THR A 148 -20.33 -4.35 29.28
N LYS A 149 -19.39 -4.12 28.34
CA LYS A 149 -19.23 -4.99 27.17
C LYS A 149 -18.87 -6.43 27.55
N ILE A 150 -17.96 -6.63 28.52
CA ILE A 150 -17.58 -7.97 28.99
C ILE A 150 -18.77 -8.67 29.66
N LYS A 151 -19.49 -7.95 30.52
CA LYS A 151 -20.67 -8.45 31.21
C LYS A 151 -21.74 -8.93 30.21
N ASP A 152 -22.04 -8.10 29.21
CA ASP A 152 -23.14 -8.35 28.29
C ASP A 152 -22.74 -9.40 27.22
N ALA A 153 -21.52 -9.37 26.69
CA ALA A 153 -21.06 -10.33 25.69
C ALA A 153 -20.93 -11.77 26.24
N PHE A 154 -20.42 -11.91 27.47
CA PHE A 154 -20.18 -13.21 28.10
C PHE A 154 -21.28 -13.64 29.09
N GLU A 155 -22.34 -12.83 29.25
CA GLU A 155 -23.47 -13.10 30.16
C GLU A 155 -23.04 -13.40 31.61
N VAL A 156 -22.00 -12.69 32.07
CA VAL A 156 -21.42 -12.88 33.40
C VAL A 156 -21.89 -11.82 34.40
N SER A 157 -21.65 -12.08 35.69
CA SER A 157 -21.93 -11.10 36.72
C SER A 157 -21.04 -9.85 36.60
N ASP A 158 -21.58 -8.72 37.05
CA ASP A 158 -20.84 -7.46 37.12
C ASP A 158 -19.54 -7.58 37.94
N TYR A 159 -19.61 -8.38 39.02
CA TYR A 159 -18.45 -8.69 39.86
C TYR A 159 -17.34 -9.41 39.09
N SER A 160 -17.67 -10.45 38.31
CA SER A 160 -16.69 -11.21 37.52
C SER A 160 -15.97 -10.33 36.51
N ALA A 161 -16.70 -9.45 35.83
CA ALA A 161 -16.12 -8.49 34.88
C ALA A 161 -15.21 -7.45 35.56
N ARG A 162 -15.59 -6.94 36.76
CA ARG A 162 -14.71 -6.06 37.56
C ARG A 162 -13.42 -6.76 37.97
N GLN A 163 -13.54 -7.98 38.50
CA GLN A 163 -12.38 -8.74 38.98
C GLN A 163 -11.45 -9.10 37.84
N ALA A 164 -11.96 -9.46 36.67
CA ALA A 164 -11.14 -9.76 35.50
C ALA A 164 -10.31 -8.54 35.04
N GLN A 165 -10.92 -7.35 34.98
CA GLN A 165 -10.19 -6.13 34.65
C GLN A 165 -9.14 -5.77 35.70
N LYS A 166 -9.46 -5.94 36.99
CA LYS A 166 -8.52 -5.70 38.08
C LYS A 166 -7.35 -6.69 38.00
N LEU A 167 -7.64 -7.98 37.83
CA LEU A 167 -6.67 -9.05 37.72
C LEU A 167 -5.73 -8.85 36.52
N TYR A 168 -6.27 -8.45 35.37
CA TYR A 168 -5.45 -8.11 34.19
C TYR A 168 -4.50 -6.95 34.46
N LYS A 169 -4.96 -5.89 35.14
CA LYS A 169 -4.11 -4.75 35.50
C LYS A 169 -2.99 -5.10 36.49
N GLU A 170 -3.27 -6.00 37.43
CA GLU A 170 -2.33 -6.37 38.49
C GLU A 170 -1.33 -7.44 38.05
N LYS A 171 -1.79 -8.44 37.29
CA LYS A 171 -1.02 -9.66 37.01
C LYS A 171 -0.95 -10.05 35.53
N GLY A 172 -1.68 -9.36 34.66
CA GLY A 172 -1.69 -9.63 33.22
C GLY A 172 -2.67 -10.73 32.79
N LEU A 173 -2.44 -11.28 31.60
CA LEU A 173 -3.31 -12.24 30.93
C LEU A 173 -3.29 -13.62 31.61
N LEU A 174 -4.47 -14.20 31.83
CA LEU A 174 -4.70 -15.54 32.39
C LEU A 174 -4.03 -15.79 33.75
N ALA A 175 -3.78 -14.74 34.52
CA ALA A 175 -3.10 -14.84 35.81
C ALA A 175 -3.96 -15.53 36.88
N GLU A 176 -3.34 -16.28 37.80
CA GLU A 176 -4.05 -17.07 38.82
C GLU A 176 -4.40 -16.38 40.15
#